data_AF-A0A954FJ64-F1
#
_entry.id   AF-A0A954FJ64-F1
#
_cell.length_a   1.000
_cell.length_b   1.000
_cell.length_c   1.000
_cell.angle_alpha   90.00
_cell.angle_beta   90.00
_cell.angle_gamma   90.00
#
_symmetry.space_group_name_H-M   'P 1'
#
loop_
_entity.id
_entity.type
_entity.pdbx_description
1 polymer ?
#
loop_
_entity_poly.entity_id
_entity_poly.type
_entity_poly.pdbx_seq_one_letter_code
_entity_poly.pdbx_strand_id
1 'polypeptide(L)'
;LHRYQDPVDLIWLRAAADLGLNVQRSAEAYAAYDGKGTLTISVADDFDADDSLAQMIFHEICHWLVSGFGAKDLPDWGLSNTSRRDLVYEYACHRLQAALSAPFGLRAFMAVTTSWRPYWDALPADPLKDGDDPAIAIAQEGFKLAQTPYFEPVLKRSLSATARIADVVRDVVPPSSLWSTTRAHHRLGSLLSDSEALKCGSCAWAVPGKSGLHCRQHRAPGKSAPHVHGDEQACERWERQLTAEDCGTCGACCRQGFDLVPVSPRDPFRKLHPELVQLQNGEHIVPRPGGTCVALDGDGTQATPYRCRHYTTRPKNCKDFEIAGDACLLARRRVGLSR
;
A
#
# COMPACT_ATOMS: atom_id res chain seq x y z
N LEU A 1 16.32 33.90 -21.53
CA LEU A 1 17.38 32.87 -21.34
C LEU A 1 16.76 31.74 -20.53
N HIS A 2 16.78 30.50 -21.02
CA HIS A 2 16.30 29.32 -20.27
C HIS A 2 17.46 28.68 -19.52
N ARG A 3 17.22 28.17 -18.30
CA ARG A 3 18.21 27.44 -17.49
C ARG A 3 17.68 26.04 -17.19
N TYR A 4 18.56 25.05 -17.21
CA TYR A 4 18.23 23.69 -16.77
C TYR A 4 18.07 23.64 -15.25
N GLN A 5 17.13 22.83 -14.77
CA GLN A 5 16.90 22.53 -13.36
C GLN A 5 16.54 21.05 -13.25
N ASP A 6 16.91 20.42 -12.14
CA ASP A 6 16.53 19.03 -11.88
C ASP A 6 14.98 18.92 -11.81
N PRO A 7 14.35 18.06 -12.62
CA PRO A 7 12.91 17.89 -12.62
C PRO A 7 12.32 17.45 -11.27
N VAL A 8 13.07 16.69 -10.47
CA VAL A 8 12.64 16.22 -9.14
C VAL A 8 12.68 17.36 -8.15
N ASP A 9 13.71 18.20 -8.20
CA ASP A 9 13.76 19.41 -7.38
C ASP A 9 12.57 20.32 -7.66
N LEU A 10 12.20 20.50 -8.93
CA LEU A 10 11.02 21.29 -9.30
C LEU A 10 9.72 20.72 -8.72
N ILE A 11 9.58 19.39 -8.68
CA ILE A 11 8.41 18.72 -8.09
C ILE A 11 8.31 19.04 -6.59
N TRP A 12 9.42 18.90 -5.86
CA TRP A 12 9.42 19.05 -4.41
C TRP A 12 9.44 20.50 -3.95
N LEU A 13 10.09 21.40 -4.69
CA LEU A 13 9.95 22.85 -4.49
C LEU A 13 8.49 23.29 -4.67
N ARG A 14 7.80 22.74 -5.68
CA ARG A 14 6.37 23.01 -5.86
C ARG A 14 5.53 22.40 -4.73
N ALA A 15 5.90 21.21 -4.24
CA ALA A 15 5.24 20.58 -3.10
C ALA A 15 5.34 21.43 -1.84
N ALA A 16 6.54 21.91 -1.51
CA ALA A 16 6.80 22.82 -0.42
C ALA A 16 5.96 24.11 -0.56
N ALA A 17 5.96 24.73 -1.74
CA ALA A 17 5.17 25.93 -2.01
C ALA A 17 3.66 25.73 -1.83
N ASP A 18 3.11 24.61 -2.31
CA ASP A 18 1.68 24.29 -2.15
C ASP A 18 1.30 24.07 -0.67
N LEU A 19 2.26 23.68 0.18
CA LEU A 19 2.10 23.56 1.63
C LEU A 19 2.45 24.86 2.39
N GLY A 20 2.68 25.95 1.66
CA GLY A 20 3.02 27.26 2.23
C GLY A 20 4.41 27.27 2.87
N LEU A 21 5.39 26.61 2.25
CA LEU A 21 6.80 26.67 2.60
C LEU A 21 7.58 27.34 1.45
N ASN A 22 8.50 28.23 1.80
CA ASN A 22 9.46 28.84 0.91
C ASN A 22 10.84 28.23 1.16
N VAL A 23 11.35 27.49 0.18
CA VAL A 23 12.65 26.82 0.30
C VAL A 23 13.76 27.78 -0.08
N GLN A 24 14.74 27.94 0.81
CA GLN A 24 15.97 28.70 0.57
C GLN A 24 17.19 27.79 0.67
N ARG A 25 18.25 28.12 -0.08
CA ARG A 25 19.51 27.38 -0.09
C ARG A 25 20.58 28.20 0.63
N SER A 26 21.27 27.62 1.61
CA SER A 26 22.32 28.30 2.38
C SER A 26 23.34 27.30 2.92
N ALA A 27 24.63 27.65 2.94
CA ALA A 27 25.68 26.81 3.56
C ALA A 27 25.74 26.94 5.10
N GLU A 28 24.87 27.76 5.70
CA GLU A 28 24.89 28.06 7.14
C GLU A 28 24.16 27.02 7.99
N ALA A 29 23.35 26.15 7.38
CA ALA A 29 22.59 25.11 8.08
C ALA A 29 22.33 23.91 7.15
N TYR A 30 22.32 22.71 7.74
CA TYR A 30 22.02 21.49 6.99
C TYR A 30 20.54 21.45 6.55
N ALA A 31 19.64 21.60 7.53
CA ALA A 31 18.23 21.92 7.35
C ALA A 31 17.76 22.74 8.57
N ALA A 32 16.92 23.74 8.35
CA ALA A 32 16.33 24.54 9.41
C ALA A 32 15.00 25.15 8.97
N TYR A 33 14.02 25.17 9.86
CA TYR A 33 12.72 25.80 9.64
C TYR A 33 12.49 26.95 10.61
N ASP A 34 12.06 28.11 10.12
CA ASP A 34 11.96 29.34 10.94
C ASP A 34 10.65 29.48 11.73
N GLY A 35 9.70 28.55 11.60
CA GLY A 35 8.36 28.66 12.20
C GLY A 35 7.44 29.67 11.50
N LYS A 36 7.88 30.27 10.39
CA LYS A 36 7.19 31.37 9.68
C LYS A 36 7.08 31.11 8.17
N GLY A 37 7.39 29.90 7.74
CA GLY A 37 7.25 29.46 6.36
C GLY A 37 8.55 29.37 5.58
N THR A 38 9.71 29.72 6.13
CA THR A 38 11.01 29.55 5.43
C THR A 38 11.66 28.24 5.85
N LEU A 39 11.89 27.36 4.85
CA LEU A 39 12.67 26.14 5.02
C LEU A 39 14.04 26.34 4.37
N THR A 40 15.09 26.45 5.18
CA THR A 40 16.46 26.57 4.72
C THR A 40 17.07 25.17 4.62
N ILE A 41 17.64 24.83 3.46
CA ILE A 41 18.29 23.54 3.20
C ILE A 41 19.68 23.78 2.64
N SER A 42 20.68 23.00 3.06
CA SER A 42 22.08 23.19 2.69
C SER A 42 22.32 23.27 1.19
N VAL A 43 23.39 23.94 0.74
CA VAL A 43 23.79 23.91 -0.66
C VAL A 43 24.25 22.52 -1.10
N ALA A 44 24.30 22.27 -2.42
CA ALA A 44 24.65 20.95 -2.96
C ALA A 44 26.07 20.49 -2.58
N ASP A 45 27.01 21.42 -2.35
CA ASP A 45 28.39 21.10 -1.98
C ASP A 45 28.50 20.46 -0.58
N ASP A 46 27.47 20.62 0.27
CA ASP A 46 27.43 20.08 1.64
C ASP A 46 26.58 18.81 1.75
N PHE A 47 25.99 18.32 0.65
CA PHE A 47 25.22 17.08 0.62
C PHE A 47 26.12 15.86 0.53
N ASP A 48 25.70 14.75 1.16
CA ASP A 48 26.31 13.46 0.85
C ASP A 48 26.04 13.07 -0.61
N ALA A 49 26.83 12.11 -1.12
CA ALA A 49 26.74 11.70 -2.52
C ALA A 49 25.35 11.14 -2.93
N ASP A 50 24.58 10.64 -1.96
CA ASP A 50 23.22 10.12 -2.14
C ASP A 50 22.13 11.03 -1.56
N ASP A 51 22.45 12.29 -1.26
CA ASP A 51 21.48 13.32 -0.89
C ASP A 51 20.99 14.14 -2.11
N SER A 52 19.73 14.55 -2.05
CA SER A 52 19.10 15.43 -3.02
C SER A 52 18.19 16.43 -2.32
N LEU A 53 17.94 17.57 -2.99
CA LEU A 53 17.04 18.58 -2.44
C LEU A 53 15.62 18.02 -2.26
N ALA A 54 15.21 17.12 -3.16
CA ALA A 54 13.96 16.38 -3.05
C ALA A 54 13.86 15.54 -1.76
N GLN A 55 14.89 14.75 -1.43
CA GLN A 55 14.95 13.97 -0.19
C GLN A 55 14.83 14.89 1.03
N MET A 56 15.59 15.99 1.05
CA MET A 56 15.58 16.94 2.17
C MET A 56 14.22 17.62 2.36
N ILE A 57 13.59 18.10 1.29
CA ILE A 57 12.24 18.69 1.39
C ILE A 57 11.24 17.64 1.91
N PHE A 58 11.29 16.41 1.41
CA PHE A 58 10.36 15.37 1.82
C PHE A 58 10.54 14.99 3.29
N HIS A 59 11.79 14.88 3.74
CA HIS A 59 12.16 14.61 5.12
C HIS A 59 11.62 15.70 6.07
N GLU A 60 11.80 16.97 5.73
CA GLU A 60 11.30 18.11 6.52
C GLU A 60 9.76 18.14 6.58
N ILE A 61 9.08 17.77 5.49
CA ILE A 61 7.62 17.59 5.53
C ILE A 61 7.24 16.44 6.46
N CYS A 62 8.01 15.35 6.48
CA CYS A 62 7.79 14.25 7.42
C CYS A 62 8.00 14.68 8.88
N HIS A 63 8.99 15.53 9.17
CA HIS A 63 9.17 16.15 10.49
C HIS A 63 7.96 16.95 10.93
N TRP A 64 7.43 17.79 10.05
CA TRP A 64 6.21 18.53 10.33
C TRP A 64 5.05 17.57 10.65
N LEU A 65 4.86 16.52 9.85
CA LEU A 65 3.78 15.55 10.05
C LEU A 65 3.87 14.82 11.40
N VAL A 66 5.07 14.37 11.80
CA VAL A 66 5.26 13.66 13.08
C VAL A 66 5.20 14.58 14.29
N SER A 67 5.51 15.86 14.12
CA SER A 67 5.39 16.89 15.16
C SER A 67 3.97 17.44 15.29
N GLY A 68 3.10 17.11 14.32
CA GLY A 68 1.69 17.48 14.29
C GLY A 68 1.43 18.80 13.54
N PHE A 69 0.17 19.02 13.16
CA PHE A 69 -0.22 20.12 12.26
C PHE A 69 0.24 21.51 12.74
N GLY A 70 0.12 21.78 14.06
CA GLY A 70 0.48 23.06 14.67
C GLY A 70 1.99 23.34 14.74
N ALA A 71 2.85 22.34 14.48
CA ALA A 71 4.29 22.53 14.46
C ALA A 71 4.76 23.48 13.35
N LYS A 72 3.90 23.80 12.38
CA LYS A 72 4.16 24.82 11.35
C LYS A 72 4.50 26.19 11.94
N ASP A 73 4.03 26.50 13.14
CA ASP A 73 4.24 27.80 13.77
C ASP A 73 5.45 27.81 14.74
N LEU A 74 6.24 26.73 14.75
CA LEU A 74 7.38 26.55 15.63
C LEU A 74 8.69 26.43 14.81
N PRO A 75 9.78 27.07 15.25
CA PRO A 75 11.10 26.82 14.68
C PRO A 75 11.44 25.33 14.76
N ASP A 76 12.00 24.79 13.68
CA ASP A 76 12.39 23.38 13.54
C ASP A 76 11.27 22.41 13.95
N TRP A 77 10.02 22.78 13.67
CA TRP A 77 8.83 21.99 13.99
C TRP A 77 8.63 21.77 15.50
N GLY A 78 9.30 22.57 16.34
CA GLY A 78 9.35 22.41 17.79
C GLY A 78 10.38 21.40 18.29
N LEU A 79 11.20 20.85 17.38
CA LEU A 79 12.24 19.86 17.67
C LEU A 79 13.59 20.54 17.99
N SER A 80 14.42 19.84 18.74
CA SER A 80 15.76 20.28 19.14
C SER A 80 16.82 19.65 18.25
N ASN A 81 17.52 20.48 17.47
CA ASN A 81 18.65 20.05 16.63
C ASN A 81 19.96 19.82 17.40
N THR A 82 19.99 20.12 18.70
CA THR A 82 21.23 20.11 19.53
C THR A 82 21.21 19.13 20.68
N SER A 83 20.09 18.42 20.88
CA SER A 83 19.95 17.47 21.99
C SER A 83 19.29 16.17 21.55
N ARG A 84 19.54 15.09 22.29
CA ARG A 84 18.90 13.78 22.04
C ARG A 84 17.43 13.71 22.50
N ARG A 85 16.87 14.80 23.01
CA ARG A 85 15.50 14.84 23.54
C ARG A 85 14.49 14.32 22.51
N ASP A 86 14.69 14.69 21.25
CA ASP A 86 13.72 14.49 20.18
C ASP A 86 14.14 13.39 19.20
N LEU A 87 15.08 12.54 19.60
CA LEU A 87 15.55 11.39 18.81
C LEU A 87 14.41 10.45 18.39
N VAL A 88 13.37 10.32 19.22
CA VAL A 88 12.19 9.50 18.90
C VAL A 88 11.39 10.08 17.72
N TYR A 89 11.38 11.41 17.55
CA TYR A 89 10.71 12.07 16.43
C TYR A 89 11.51 11.91 15.14
N GLU A 90 12.84 11.90 15.20
CA GLU A 90 13.71 11.53 14.07
C GLU A 90 13.39 10.11 13.57
N TYR A 91 13.34 9.16 14.50
CA TYR A 91 12.98 7.77 14.20
C TYR A 91 11.56 7.61 13.67
N ALA A 92 10.62 8.42 14.14
CA ALA A 92 9.25 8.47 13.63
C ALA A 92 9.20 9.05 12.22
N CYS A 93 9.98 10.11 11.95
CA CYS A 93 10.14 10.72 10.64
C CYS A 93 10.62 9.68 9.63
N HIS A 94 11.67 8.92 9.94
CA HIS A 94 12.17 7.84 9.08
C HIS A 94 11.13 6.76 8.78
N ARG A 95 10.37 6.31 9.81
CA ARG A 95 9.28 5.34 9.63
C ARG A 95 8.21 5.88 8.69
N LEU A 96 7.79 7.12 8.90
CA LEU A 96 6.77 7.78 8.09
C LEU A 96 7.25 7.98 6.64
N GLN A 97 8.48 8.46 6.46
CA GLN A 97 9.14 8.64 5.16
C GLN A 97 9.19 7.33 4.37
N ALA A 98 9.61 6.24 5.02
CA ALA A 98 9.61 4.90 4.43
C ALA A 98 8.20 4.43 4.06
N ALA A 99 7.21 4.64 4.93
CA ALA A 99 5.83 4.22 4.71
C ALA A 99 5.13 4.98 3.58
N LEU A 100 5.36 6.29 3.47
CA LEU A 100 4.77 7.14 2.43
C LEU A 100 5.40 6.90 1.04
N SER A 101 6.71 6.64 0.99
CA SER A 101 7.44 6.45 -0.28
C SER A 101 7.40 5.02 -0.82
N ALA A 102 7.25 4.01 0.05
CA ALA A 102 7.25 2.60 -0.36
C ALA A 102 6.20 2.23 -1.42
N PRO A 103 4.93 2.69 -1.36
CA PRO A 103 3.92 2.37 -2.37
C PRO A 103 4.25 2.89 -3.77
N PHE A 104 5.18 3.84 -3.89
CA PHE A 104 5.65 4.42 -5.14
C PHE A 104 7.00 3.85 -5.58
N GLY A 105 7.51 2.84 -4.88
CA GLY A 105 8.81 2.24 -5.20
C GLY A 105 9.99 3.17 -4.90
N LEU A 106 9.77 4.21 -4.09
CA LEU A 106 10.75 5.24 -3.79
C LEU A 106 11.39 5.07 -2.42
N ARG A 107 11.12 3.99 -1.68
CA ARG A 107 11.64 3.80 -0.32
C ARG A 107 13.16 3.95 -0.26
N ALA A 108 13.91 3.20 -1.06
CA ALA A 108 15.37 3.28 -1.02
C ALA A 108 15.92 4.61 -1.59
N PHE A 109 15.23 5.18 -2.59
CA PHE A 109 15.59 6.49 -3.15
C PHE A 109 15.38 7.63 -2.14
N MET A 110 14.32 7.55 -1.35
CA MET A 110 14.01 8.48 -0.27
C MET A 110 14.61 7.99 1.05
N ALA A 111 15.70 7.22 1.04
CA ALA A 111 16.36 6.82 2.28
C ALA A 111 17.12 8.02 2.89
N VAL A 112 17.22 8.02 4.21
CA VAL A 112 18.12 8.94 4.92
C VAL A 112 19.57 8.48 4.82
N THR A 113 20.48 9.44 4.83
CA THR A 113 21.92 9.26 4.70
C THR A 113 22.60 9.23 6.09
N THR A 114 23.94 9.30 6.12
CA THR A 114 24.76 9.45 7.33
C THR A 114 24.53 8.42 8.46
N SER A 115 24.53 8.89 9.72
CA SER A 115 24.40 8.13 10.96
C SER A 115 23.04 7.48 11.17
N TRP A 116 22.04 7.84 10.35
CA TRP A 116 20.68 7.33 10.44
C TRP A 116 20.46 6.08 9.60
N ARG A 117 21.36 5.81 8.65
CA ARG A 117 21.28 4.67 7.75
C ARG A 117 21.10 3.31 8.46
N PRO A 118 21.81 3.02 9.58
CA PRO A 118 21.60 1.76 10.30
C PRO A 118 20.18 1.57 10.84
N TYR A 119 19.53 2.65 11.31
CA TYR A 119 18.14 2.58 11.76
C TYR A 119 17.19 2.38 10.58
N TRP A 120 17.41 3.11 9.48
CA TRP A 120 16.62 2.99 8.26
C TRP A 120 16.65 1.57 7.67
N ASP A 121 17.84 1.00 7.52
CA ASP A 121 18.03 -0.34 6.94
C ASP A 121 17.45 -1.44 7.84
N ALA A 122 17.32 -1.19 9.15
CA ALA A 122 16.67 -2.09 10.11
C ALA A 122 15.13 -2.01 10.08
N LEU A 123 14.53 -1.03 9.38
CA LEU A 123 13.08 -0.89 9.34
C LEU A 123 12.41 -2.09 8.64
N PRO A 124 11.33 -2.64 9.22
CA PRO A 124 10.59 -3.74 8.58
C PRO A 124 9.93 -3.29 7.25
N ALA A 125 9.43 -4.26 6.48
CA ALA A 125 8.72 -3.99 5.24
C ALA A 125 7.50 -3.07 5.42
N ASP A 126 6.79 -3.21 6.55
CA ASP A 126 5.76 -2.29 7.02
C ASP A 126 6.30 -1.48 8.22
N PRO A 127 6.80 -0.24 8.01
CA PRO A 127 7.41 0.57 9.06
C PRO A 127 6.44 1.04 10.14
N LEU A 128 5.13 0.96 9.88
CA LEU A 128 4.07 1.43 10.77
C LEU A 128 3.39 0.29 11.54
N LYS A 129 3.78 -0.97 11.29
CA LYS A 129 3.27 -2.11 12.04
C LYS A 129 3.61 -1.97 13.53
N ASP A 130 2.65 -2.31 14.39
CA ASP A 130 2.81 -2.32 15.85
C ASP A 130 4.07 -3.10 16.29
N GLY A 131 4.73 -2.59 17.33
CA GLY A 131 5.95 -3.14 17.90
C GLY A 131 6.42 -2.30 19.09
N ASP A 132 7.61 -2.61 19.61
CA ASP A 132 8.13 -2.03 20.86
C ASP A 132 8.82 -0.66 20.68
N ASP A 133 9.02 -0.21 19.44
CA ASP A 133 9.66 1.07 19.17
C ASP A 133 8.70 2.25 19.40
N PRO A 134 8.98 3.16 20.35
CA PRO A 134 8.10 4.29 20.65
C PRO A 134 7.87 5.24 19.45
N ALA A 135 8.74 5.23 18.44
CA ALA A 135 8.57 5.99 17.21
C ALA A 135 7.35 5.53 16.38
N ILE A 136 6.88 4.29 16.56
CA ILE A 136 5.78 3.72 15.78
C ILE A 136 4.49 4.52 15.99
N ALA A 137 4.12 4.78 17.25
CA ALA A 137 2.88 5.49 17.57
C ALA A 137 2.89 6.91 16.97
N ILE A 138 4.01 7.61 17.04
CA ILE A 138 4.17 8.95 16.48
C ILE A 138 4.09 8.91 14.94
N ALA A 139 4.76 7.95 14.30
CA ALA A 139 4.73 7.77 12.85
C ALA A 139 3.32 7.41 12.35
N GLN A 140 2.57 6.60 13.10
CA GLN A 140 1.18 6.27 12.79
C GLN A 140 0.28 7.51 12.83
N GLU A 141 0.44 8.41 13.82
CA GLU A 141 -0.29 9.68 13.85
C GLU A 141 0.11 10.62 12.71
N GLY A 142 1.41 10.73 12.42
CA GLY A 142 1.89 11.47 11.25
C GLY A 142 1.34 10.93 9.92
N PHE A 143 1.19 9.60 9.80
CA PHE A 143 0.59 8.96 8.64
C PHE A 143 -0.90 9.28 8.50
N LYS A 144 -1.66 9.32 9.59
CA LYS A 144 -3.06 9.78 9.58
C LYS A 144 -3.15 11.24 9.15
N LEU A 145 -2.25 12.10 9.62
CA LEU A 145 -2.20 13.51 9.22
C LEU A 145 -1.88 13.68 7.74
N ALA A 146 -0.95 12.88 7.20
CA ALA A 146 -0.61 12.85 5.78
C ALA A 146 -1.81 12.49 4.87
N GLN A 147 -2.83 11.81 5.40
CA GLN A 147 -4.06 11.45 4.67
C GLN A 147 -5.13 12.55 4.70
N THR A 148 -4.88 13.68 5.36
CA THR A 148 -5.83 14.79 5.35
C THR A 148 -5.84 15.51 4.00
N PRO A 149 -6.94 16.19 3.63
CA PRO A 149 -7.04 16.94 2.37
C PRO A 149 -5.97 18.03 2.18
N TYR A 150 -5.32 18.47 3.27
CA TYR A 150 -4.23 19.44 3.23
C TYR A 150 -2.93 18.83 2.68
N PHE A 151 -2.57 17.61 3.09
CA PHE A 151 -1.31 16.98 2.72
C PHE A 151 -1.44 15.96 1.59
N GLU A 152 -2.48 15.13 1.60
CA GLU A 152 -2.58 13.95 0.73
C GLU A 152 -2.42 14.30 -0.76
N PRO A 153 -3.11 15.32 -1.31
CA PRO A 153 -3.00 15.63 -2.74
C PRO A 153 -1.59 16.05 -3.15
N VAL A 154 -0.89 16.79 -2.27
CA VAL A 154 0.47 17.28 -2.52
C VAL A 154 1.46 16.12 -2.48
N LEU A 155 1.46 15.34 -1.39
CA LEU A 155 2.37 14.21 -1.22
C LEU A 155 2.20 13.16 -2.32
N LYS A 156 0.95 12.78 -2.60
CA LYS A 156 0.63 11.77 -3.62
C LYS A 156 1.05 12.22 -5.01
N ARG A 157 0.81 13.49 -5.36
CA ARG A 157 1.24 14.04 -6.65
C ARG A 157 2.76 14.06 -6.77
N SER A 158 3.48 14.49 -5.73
CA SER A 158 4.94 14.62 -5.76
C SER A 158 5.65 13.27 -5.80
N LEU A 159 5.21 12.30 -4.97
CA LEU A 159 5.73 10.93 -5.00
C LEU A 159 5.40 10.24 -6.33
N SER A 160 4.17 10.39 -6.83
CA SER A 160 3.79 9.84 -8.14
C SER A 160 4.59 10.42 -9.29
N ALA A 161 4.83 11.75 -9.30
CA ALA A 161 5.63 12.39 -10.34
C ALA A 161 7.11 11.96 -10.27
N THR A 162 7.66 11.85 -9.05
CA THR A 162 9.03 11.34 -8.84
C THR A 162 9.17 9.89 -9.32
N ALA A 163 8.20 9.04 -9.00
CA ALA A 163 8.17 7.64 -9.46
C ALA A 163 8.11 7.52 -10.98
N ARG A 164 7.35 8.39 -11.66
CA ARG A 164 7.31 8.42 -13.13
C ARG A 164 8.63 8.81 -13.76
N ILE A 165 9.40 9.69 -13.13
CA ILE A 165 10.78 9.99 -13.57
C ILE A 165 11.64 8.75 -13.36
N ALA A 166 11.56 8.10 -12.19
CA ALA A 166 12.30 6.89 -11.88
C ALA A 166 12.07 5.77 -12.90
N ASP A 167 10.81 5.53 -13.30
CA ASP A 167 10.46 4.51 -14.29
C ASP A 167 11.10 4.78 -15.66
N VAL A 168 11.34 6.05 -16.02
CA VAL A 168 11.96 6.43 -17.30
C VAL A 168 13.49 6.32 -17.26
N VAL A 169 14.11 6.73 -16.14
CA VAL A 169 15.58 6.90 -16.09
C VAL A 169 16.32 5.67 -15.58
N ARG A 170 15.66 4.78 -14.84
CA ARG A 170 16.32 3.67 -14.14
C ARG A 170 17.16 2.77 -15.05
N ASP A 171 16.68 2.46 -16.24
CA ASP A 171 17.35 1.51 -17.13
C ASP A 171 18.49 2.15 -17.94
N VAL A 172 18.69 3.48 -17.81
CA VAL A 172 19.76 4.23 -18.50
C VAL A 172 20.80 4.80 -17.55
N VAL A 173 20.56 4.77 -16.24
CA VAL A 173 21.53 5.25 -15.24
C VAL A 173 22.55 4.16 -14.88
N PRO A 174 23.77 4.53 -14.48
CA PRO A 174 24.72 3.55 -13.96
C PRO A 174 24.23 2.94 -12.63
N PRO A 175 24.68 1.73 -12.25
CA PRO A 175 24.33 1.11 -10.97
C PRO A 175 24.73 1.92 -9.72
N SER A 176 25.67 2.86 -9.86
CA SER A 176 26.07 3.77 -8.78
C SER A 176 25.12 4.97 -8.59
N SER A 177 24.15 5.17 -9.49
CA SER A 177 23.18 6.25 -9.38
C SER A 177 22.10 5.89 -8.35
N LEU A 178 21.67 6.87 -7.54
CA LEU A 178 20.55 6.72 -6.61
C LEU A 178 19.27 6.22 -7.30
N TRP A 179 19.06 6.58 -8.58
CA TRP A 179 17.93 6.12 -9.38
C TRP A 179 17.86 4.60 -9.57
N SER A 180 19.00 3.91 -9.50
CA SER A 180 19.06 2.44 -9.59
C SER A 180 18.40 1.73 -8.40
N THR A 181 18.18 2.45 -7.29
CA THR A 181 17.59 1.88 -6.05
C THR A 181 16.06 1.85 -6.06
N THR A 182 15.42 2.49 -7.02
CA THR A 182 13.95 2.56 -7.11
C THR A 182 13.34 1.20 -7.48
N ARG A 183 12.05 0.95 -7.21
CA ARG A 183 11.28 -0.26 -7.64
C ARG A 183 10.34 0.05 -8.80
N ALA A 184 10.28 -0.84 -9.79
CA ALA A 184 9.71 -0.51 -11.10
C ALA A 184 8.21 -0.69 -11.06
N HIS A 185 7.48 0.10 -11.83
CA HIS A 185 6.03 -0.07 -11.95
C HIS A 185 5.67 -0.99 -13.11
N HIS A 186 4.71 -1.88 -12.85
CA HIS A 186 3.89 -2.43 -13.90
C HIS A 186 3.21 -1.28 -14.63
N ARG A 187 2.99 -1.37 -15.95
CA ARG A 187 2.31 -0.33 -16.74
C ARG A 187 0.88 0.02 -16.30
N LEU A 188 0.31 -0.75 -15.36
CA LEU A 188 -0.99 -0.51 -14.75
C LEU A 188 -0.90 0.29 -13.43
N GLY A 189 0.31 0.67 -13.02
CA GLY A 189 0.60 1.61 -11.93
C GLY A 189 0.97 1.00 -10.59
N SER A 190 0.91 -0.32 -10.41
CA SER A 190 1.45 -0.97 -9.20
C SER A 190 2.90 -1.38 -9.38
N LEU A 191 3.66 -1.52 -8.30
CA LEU A 191 5.03 -2.01 -8.37
C LEU A 191 5.07 -3.42 -8.97
N LEU A 192 6.14 -3.73 -9.69
CA LEU A 192 6.46 -5.07 -10.15
C LEU A 192 6.72 -5.99 -8.96
N SER A 193 6.44 -7.27 -9.16
CA SER A 193 6.85 -8.31 -8.22
C SER A 193 8.37 -8.38 -8.16
N ASP A 194 8.93 -8.69 -6.98
CA ASP A 194 10.37 -8.90 -6.81
C ASP A 194 10.89 -10.13 -7.56
N SER A 195 10.00 -10.99 -8.05
CA SER A 195 10.34 -12.14 -8.90
C SER A 195 9.91 -11.92 -10.35
N GLU A 196 10.89 -11.84 -11.25
CA GLU A 196 10.65 -11.75 -12.70
C GLU A 196 9.99 -13.01 -13.28
N ALA A 197 10.06 -14.14 -12.57
CA ALA A 197 9.43 -15.40 -12.97
C ALA A 197 7.89 -15.35 -12.82
N LEU A 198 7.36 -14.48 -11.97
CA LEU A 198 5.93 -14.32 -11.78
C LEU A 198 5.37 -13.48 -12.94
N LYS A 199 4.50 -14.10 -13.73
CA LYS A 199 3.89 -13.47 -14.92
C LYS A 199 2.40 -13.21 -14.73
N CYS A 200 1.89 -12.16 -15.36
CA CYS A 200 0.48 -11.82 -15.32
C CYS A 200 -0.43 -12.98 -15.77
N GLY A 201 -0.01 -13.79 -16.74
CA GLY A 201 -0.77 -14.96 -17.21
C GLY A 201 -0.96 -16.08 -16.17
N SER A 202 -0.13 -16.09 -15.13
CA SER A 202 -0.23 -17.04 -14.01
C SER A 202 -0.94 -16.46 -12.77
N CYS A 203 -1.46 -15.24 -12.87
CA CYS A 203 -2.08 -14.53 -11.77
C CYS A 203 -3.57 -14.88 -11.62
N ALA A 204 -4.07 -15.09 -10.40
CA ALA A 204 -5.50 -15.26 -10.10
C ALA A 204 -6.36 -14.07 -10.54
N TRP A 205 -5.75 -12.89 -10.60
CA TRP A 205 -6.43 -11.65 -11.00
C TRP A 205 -6.53 -11.49 -12.51
N ALA A 206 -5.75 -12.23 -13.30
CA ALA A 206 -5.81 -12.19 -14.75
C ALA A 206 -6.85 -13.18 -15.27
N VAL A 207 -7.86 -12.67 -15.99
CA VAL A 207 -8.95 -13.47 -16.55
C VAL A 207 -8.98 -13.41 -18.07
N PRO A 208 -9.30 -14.51 -18.76
CA PRO A 208 -9.50 -14.48 -20.20
C PRO A 208 -10.76 -13.67 -20.55
N GLY A 209 -10.61 -12.78 -21.52
CA GLY A 209 -11.69 -12.07 -22.20
C GLY A 209 -11.63 -12.30 -23.71
N LYS A 210 -12.55 -11.69 -24.45
CA LYS A 210 -12.64 -11.87 -25.92
C LYS A 210 -11.36 -11.46 -26.66
N SER A 211 -10.58 -10.53 -26.12
CA SER A 211 -9.42 -9.91 -26.75
C SER A 211 -8.10 -10.20 -26.04
N GLY A 212 -8.04 -11.18 -25.13
CA GLY A 212 -6.84 -11.49 -24.34
C GLY A 212 -7.09 -11.51 -22.84
N LEU A 213 -6.05 -11.33 -22.04
CA LEU A 213 -6.16 -11.34 -20.58
C LEU A 213 -6.50 -9.95 -20.03
N HIS A 214 -7.29 -9.91 -18.97
CA HIS A 214 -7.67 -8.67 -18.29
C HIS A 214 -7.37 -8.77 -16.79
N CYS A 215 -6.81 -7.70 -16.22
CA CYS A 215 -6.45 -7.66 -14.80
C CYS A 215 -7.57 -7.08 -13.95
N ARG A 216 -8.21 -7.93 -13.14
CA ARG A 216 -9.24 -7.49 -12.19
C ARG A 216 -8.69 -6.71 -11.00
N GLN A 217 -7.40 -6.87 -10.67
CA GLN A 217 -6.75 -6.12 -9.60
C GLN A 217 -6.78 -4.61 -9.85
N HIS A 218 -6.65 -4.21 -11.12
CA HIS A 218 -6.59 -2.81 -11.57
C HIS A 218 -7.90 -2.34 -12.21
N ARG A 219 -9.01 -3.07 -11.98
CA ARG A 219 -10.33 -2.64 -12.43
C ARG A 219 -10.82 -1.47 -11.58
N ALA A 220 -10.86 -0.28 -12.17
CA ALA A 220 -11.47 0.89 -11.53
C ALA A 220 -13.00 0.70 -11.34
N PRO A 221 -13.61 1.27 -10.30
CA PRO A 221 -15.07 1.22 -10.11
C PRO A 221 -15.82 1.70 -11.36
N GLY A 222 -16.80 0.90 -11.81
CA GLY A 222 -17.61 1.20 -12.99
C GLY A 222 -16.90 1.08 -14.34
N LYS A 223 -15.63 0.63 -14.39
CA LYS A 223 -14.87 0.45 -15.64
C LYS A 223 -14.58 -1.03 -15.92
N SER A 224 -14.26 -1.32 -17.17
CA SER A 224 -13.74 -2.64 -17.57
C SER A 224 -12.34 -2.86 -17.00
N ALA A 225 -11.99 -4.13 -16.78
CA ALA A 225 -10.64 -4.51 -16.37
C ALA A 225 -9.64 -4.23 -17.52
N PRO A 226 -8.50 -3.58 -17.25
CA PRO A 226 -7.50 -3.27 -18.27
C PRO A 226 -6.85 -4.55 -18.82
N HIS A 227 -6.43 -4.51 -20.08
CA HIS A 227 -5.74 -5.62 -20.75
C HIS A 227 -4.34 -5.85 -20.15
N VAL A 228 -3.91 -7.11 -20.04
CA VAL A 228 -2.56 -7.57 -19.65
C VAL A 228 -2.00 -8.58 -20.64
N HIS A 229 -0.69 -8.58 -20.85
CA HIS A 229 -0.03 -9.65 -21.59
C HIS A 229 0.30 -10.81 -20.65
N GLY A 230 0.23 -12.04 -21.15
CA GLY A 230 0.42 -13.23 -20.30
C GLY A 230 1.86 -13.40 -19.81
N ASP A 231 2.83 -12.96 -20.61
CA ASP A 231 4.27 -13.02 -20.40
C ASP A 231 4.87 -11.78 -19.72
N GLU A 232 4.09 -10.70 -19.60
CA GLU A 232 4.44 -9.51 -18.81
C GLU A 232 4.68 -9.89 -17.35
N GLN A 233 5.75 -9.35 -16.74
CA GLN A 233 6.04 -9.54 -15.32
C GLN A 233 4.87 -9.05 -14.48
N ALA A 234 4.48 -9.83 -13.48
CA ALA A 234 3.36 -9.50 -12.62
C ALA A 234 3.69 -8.37 -11.65
N CYS A 235 2.64 -7.68 -11.18
CA CYS A 235 2.78 -6.71 -10.10
C CYS A 235 2.97 -7.39 -8.73
N GLU A 236 3.34 -6.63 -7.70
CA GLU A 236 3.51 -7.05 -6.31
C GLU A 236 2.23 -7.59 -5.63
N ARG A 237 1.08 -7.43 -6.31
CA ARG A 237 -0.21 -7.99 -5.91
C ARG A 237 -0.54 -9.30 -6.64
N TRP A 238 0.45 -9.91 -7.29
CA TRP A 238 0.31 -11.21 -7.88
C TRP A 238 -0.14 -12.23 -6.82
N GLU A 239 -1.10 -13.06 -7.22
CA GLU A 239 -1.53 -14.21 -6.45
C GLU A 239 -1.57 -15.40 -7.40
N ARG A 240 -1.13 -16.58 -6.92
CA ARG A 240 -1.26 -17.81 -7.71
C ARG A 240 -2.73 -18.07 -8.02
N GLN A 241 -3.01 -18.63 -9.19
CA GLN A 241 -4.34 -19.12 -9.52
C GLN A 241 -4.85 -20.10 -8.44
N LEU A 242 -6.10 -19.90 -8.03
CA LEU A 242 -6.74 -20.69 -6.99
C LEU A 242 -7.41 -21.92 -7.60
N THR A 243 -7.33 -23.02 -6.87
CA THR A 243 -7.98 -24.29 -7.18
C THR A 243 -9.02 -24.63 -6.10
N ALA A 244 -9.79 -25.70 -6.31
CA ALA A 244 -10.77 -26.16 -5.31
C ALA A 244 -10.12 -26.61 -3.99
N GLU A 245 -8.87 -27.09 -4.04
CA GLU A 245 -8.14 -27.54 -2.86
C GLU A 245 -7.83 -26.37 -1.90
N ASP A 246 -7.57 -25.19 -2.47
CA ASP A 246 -7.28 -23.96 -1.73
C ASP A 246 -8.43 -23.49 -0.86
N CYS A 247 -9.66 -23.88 -1.17
CA CYS A 247 -10.81 -23.56 -0.35
C CYS A 247 -10.68 -24.11 1.08
N GLY A 248 -9.95 -25.23 1.25
CA GLY A 248 -9.75 -25.86 2.56
C GLY A 248 -8.94 -25.06 3.54
N THR A 249 -7.97 -24.30 3.06
CA THR A 249 -7.13 -23.44 3.90
C THR A 249 -7.68 -22.02 3.94
N CYS A 250 -8.24 -21.54 2.83
CA CYS A 250 -8.74 -20.18 2.67
C CYS A 250 -10.03 -19.92 3.47
N GLY A 251 -11.08 -20.72 3.25
CA GLY A 251 -12.40 -20.55 3.88
C GLY A 251 -13.09 -19.19 3.68
N ALA A 252 -12.49 -18.22 2.97
CA ALA A 252 -12.91 -16.80 2.99
C ALA A 252 -14.39 -16.59 2.71
N CYS A 253 -14.90 -17.22 1.65
CA CYS A 253 -16.30 -17.09 1.25
C CYS A 253 -17.26 -17.85 2.16
N CYS A 254 -16.80 -18.80 2.99
CA CYS A 254 -17.62 -19.52 3.98
C CYS A 254 -17.52 -18.92 5.39
N ARG A 255 -16.49 -18.12 5.64
CA ARG A 255 -16.28 -17.30 6.84
C ARG A 255 -16.68 -15.84 6.57
N GLN A 256 -15.90 -14.91 7.14
CA GLN A 256 -16.16 -13.48 7.28
C GLN A 256 -16.18 -12.70 5.95
N GLY A 257 -16.04 -13.37 4.79
CA GLY A 257 -16.15 -12.72 3.50
C GLY A 257 -17.57 -12.25 3.17
N PHE A 258 -18.59 -12.91 3.76
CA PHE A 258 -20.01 -12.55 3.61
C PHE A 258 -20.77 -12.86 4.90
N ASP A 259 -21.86 -12.12 5.13
CA ASP A 259 -22.66 -12.21 6.36
C ASP A 259 -23.77 -13.27 6.29
N LEU A 260 -24.21 -13.63 5.09
CA LEU A 260 -25.26 -14.63 4.87
C LEU A 260 -25.15 -15.27 3.48
N VAL A 261 -25.88 -16.37 3.28
CA VAL A 261 -26.14 -16.94 1.96
C VAL A 261 -27.63 -16.90 1.68
N PRO A 262 -28.12 -16.13 0.69
CA PRO A 262 -29.51 -16.20 0.29
C PRO A 262 -29.83 -17.57 -0.30
N VAL A 263 -30.99 -18.11 0.02
CA VAL A 263 -31.46 -19.41 -0.46
C VAL A 263 -32.81 -19.21 -1.12
N SER A 264 -32.88 -19.46 -2.43
CA SER A 264 -34.14 -19.29 -3.16
C SER A 264 -35.24 -20.21 -2.62
N PRO A 265 -36.52 -19.85 -2.75
CA PRO A 265 -37.60 -20.70 -2.27
C PRO A 265 -37.61 -22.12 -2.88
N ARG A 266 -37.04 -22.30 -4.09
CA ARG A 266 -36.99 -23.58 -4.80
C ARG A 266 -35.68 -24.34 -4.59
N ASP A 267 -34.75 -23.82 -3.79
CA ASP A 267 -33.48 -24.48 -3.55
C ASP A 267 -33.71 -25.76 -2.71
N PRO A 268 -33.26 -26.95 -3.19
CA PRO A 268 -33.42 -28.20 -2.46
C PRO A 268 -32.83 -28.16 -1.04
N PHE A 269 -31.82 -27.31 -0.79
CA PHE A 269 -31.21 -27.16 0.52
C PHE A 269 -32.24 -26.81 1.61
N ARG A 270 -33.28 -26.02 1.28
CA ARG A 270 -34.35 -25.67 2.24
C ARG A 270 -35.14 -26.88 2.73
N LYS A 271 -35.36 -27.85 1.83
CA LYS A 271 -36.13 -29.06 2.15
C LYS A 271 -35.26 -30.09 2.85
N LEU A 272 -33.99 -30.19 2.44
CA LEU A 272 -33.06 -31.20 2.95
C LEU A 272 -32.47 -30.85 4.30
N HIS A 273 -32.23 -29.56 4.56
CA HIS A 273 -31.58 -29.04 5.78
C HIS A 273 -32.35 -27.83 6.36
N PRO A 274 -33.66 -27.96 6.66
CA PRO A 274 -34.48 -26.85 7.16
C PRO A 274 -33.96 -26.26 8.47
N GLU A 275 -33.28 -27.05 9.29
CA GLU A 275 -32.65 -26.65 10.55
C GLU A 275 -31.50 -25.65 10.38
N LEU A 276 -30.92 -25.56 9.18
CA LEU A 276 -29.83 -24.62 8.85
C LEU A 276 -30.32 -23.37 8.13
N VAL A 277 -31.63 -23.22 7.91
CA VAL A 277 -32.23 -22.10 7.17
C VAL A 277 -33.06 -21.24 8.12
N GLN A 278 -32.86 -19.92 8.03
CA GLN A 278 -33.62 -18.93 8.80
C GLN A 278 -34.38 -17.99 7.87
N LEU A 279 -35.53 -17.49 8.33
CA LEU A 279 -36.25 -16.41 7.67
C LEU A 279 -35.76 -15.08 8.25
N GLN A 280 -35.16 -14.24 7.42
CA GLN A 280 -34.67 -12.91 7.80
C GLN A 280 -35.17 -11.89 6.78
N ASN A 281 -35.89 -10.86 7.23
CA ASN A 281 -36.45 -9.81 6.38
C ASN A 281 -37.27 -10.34 5.17
N GLY A 282 -37.98 -11.46 5.36
CA GLY A 282 -38.78 -12.09 4.29
C GLY A 282 -37.99 -13.00 3.34
N GLU A 283 -36.67 -13.10 3.48
CA GLU A 283 -35.82 -13.98 2.69
C GLU A 283 -35.33 -15.19 3.49
N HIS A 284 -35.23 -16.36 2.82
CA HIS A 284 -34.64 -17.54 3.43
C HIS A 284 -33.13 -17.49 3.26
N ILE A 285 -32.39 -17.66 4.35
CA ILE A 285 -30.94 -17.54 4.37
C ILE A 285 -30.28 -18.70 5.12
N VAL A 286 -29.02 -18.99 4.81
CA VAL A 286 -28.13 -19.72 5.70
C VAL A 286 -27.34 -18.68 6.52
N PRO A 287 -27.53 -18.62 7.85
CA PRO A 287 -26.92 -17.60 8.70
C PRO A 287 -25.43 -17.85 8.91
N ARG A 288 -24.72 -16.78 9.28
CA ARG A 288 -23.29 -16.82 9.61
C ARG A 288 -22.98 -16.08 10.92
N PRO A 289 -23.40 -16.61 12.07
CA PRO A 289 -23.09 -15.99 13.36
C PRO A 289 -21.58 -15.84 13.53
N GLY A 290 -21.12 -14.67 13.99
CA GLY A 290 -19.69 -14.37 14.10
C GLY A 290 -18.94 -14.42 12.76
N GLY A 291 -19.67 -14.28 11.64
CA GLY A 291 -19.13 -14.37 10.30
C GLY A 291 -18.79 -15.79 9.85
N THR A 292 -19.24 -16.85 10.51
CA THR A 292 -18.95 -18.24 10.07
C THR A 292 -20.22 -18.98 9.70
N CYS A 293 -20.26 -19.57 8.50
CA CYS A 293 -21.40 -20.36 8.04
C CYS A 293 -21.71 -21.52 8.99
N VAL A 294 -22.97 -21.65 9.39
CA VAL A 294 -23.42 -22.71 10.30
C VAL A 294 -23.16 -24.12 9.76
N ALA A 295 -23.07 -24.29 8.43
CA ALA A 295 -22.76 -25.55 7.77
C ALA A 295 -21.26 -25.81 7.58
N LEU A 296 -20.39 -24.89 7.99
CA LEU A 296 -18.94 -25.01 7.88
C LEU A 296 -18.40 -25.90 9.00
N ASP A 297 -17.44 -26.74 8.65
CA ASP A 297 -16.65 -27.55 9.56
C ASP A 297 -15.16 -27.37 9.25
N GLY A 298 -14.31 -27.76 10.19
CA GLY A 298 -12.86 -27.56 10.14
C GLY A 298 -12.40 -26.18 10.62
N ASP A 299 -11.09 -26.04 10.84
CA ASP A 299 -10.42 -24.83 11.31
C ASP A 299 -9.45 -24.23 10.28
N GLY A 300 -9.33 -24.85 9.10
CA GLY A 300 -8.47 -24.38 8.02
C GLY A 300 -7.03 -24.89 8.08
N THR A 301 -6.70 -25.73 9.07
CA THR A 301 -5.41 -26.43 9.11
C THR A 301 -5.39 -27.58 8.08
N GLN A 302 -4.21 -28.13 7.82
CA GLN A 302 -4.09 -29.31 6.96
C GLN A 302 -4.83 -30.54 7.53
N ALA A 303 -4.88 -30.67 8.86
CA ALA A 303 -5.56 -31.78 9.53
C ALA A 303 -7.10 -31.64 9.49
N THR A 304 -7.60 -30.41 9.62
CA THR A 304 -9.03 -30.10 9.66
C THR A 304 -9.38 -28.96 8.70
N PRO A 305 -9.28 -29.19 7.38
CA PRO A 305 -9.53 -28.16 6.39
C PRO A 305 -11.00 -27.72 6.41
N TYR A 306 -11.25 -26.46 6.04
CA TYR A 306 -12.60 -25.94 5.89
C TYR A 306 -13.39 -26.72 4.85
N ARG A 307 -14.51 -27.31 5.27
CA ARG A 307 -15.42 -28.07 4.41
C ARG A 307 -16.87 -27.83 4.82
N CYS A 308 -17.74 -27.71 3.83
CA CYS A 308 -19.17 -27.70 4.10
C CYS A 308 -19.61 -29.13 4.46
N ARG A 309 -20.25 -29.32 5.61
CA ARG A 309 -20.81 -30.63 6.03
C ARG A 309 -21.84 -31.18 5.04
N HIS A 310 -22.42 -30.30 4.22
CA HIS A 310 -23.44 -30.61 3.24
C HIS A 310 -22.96 -30.35 1.81
N TYR A 311 -21.68 -30.60 1.51
CA TYR A 311 -21.07 -30.21 0.23
C TYR A 311 -21.86 -30.68 -0.99
N THR A 312 -22.34 -31.92 -1.02
CA THR A 312 -23.11 -32.47 -2.16
C THR A 312 -24.49 -31.83 -2.35
N THR A 313 -25.10 -31.37 -1.26
CA THR A 313 -26.47 -30.81 -1.24
C THR A 313 -26.49 -29.30 -1.00
N ARG A 314 -25.34 -28.64 -0.95
CA ARG A 314 -25.17 -27.21 -0.57
C ARG A 314 -26.06 -26.28 -1.40
N PRO A 315 -26.42 -25.08 -0.88
CA PRO A 315 -27.24 -24.12 -1.60
C PRO A 315 -26.68 -23.83 -3.00
N LYS A 316 -27.54 -23.57 -3.97
CA LYS A 316 -27.15 -23.27 -5.36
C LYS A 316 -26.13 -22.14 -5.44
N ASN A 317 -26.32 -21.07 -4.67
CA ASN A 317 -25.37 -19.96 -4.59
C ASN A 317 -23.96 -20.37 -4.12
N CYS A 318 -23.86 -21.37 -3.25
CA CYS A 318 -22.57 -21.95 -2.83
C CYS A 318 -22.04 -22.98 -3.84
N LYS A 319 -22.93 -23.65 -4.57
CA LYS A 319 -22.56 -24.63 -5.60
C LYS A 319 -21.97 -23.97 -6.83
N ASP A 320 -22.58 -22.88 -7.25
CA ASP A 320 -22.24 -22.13 -8.46
C ASP A 320 -21.17 -21.06 -8.17
N PHE A 321 -20.64 -21.00 -6.95
CA PHE A 321 -19.63 -20.04 -6.55
C PHE A 321 -18.31 -20.33 -7.28
N GLU A 322 -17.93 -19.45 -8.20
CA GLU A 322 -16.73 -19.60 -9.02
C GLU A 322 -15.45 -19.38 -8.20
N ILE A 323 -14.56 -20.37 -8.21
CA ILE A 323 -13.22 -20.27 -7.60
C ILE A 323 -12.41 -19.25 -8.39
N ALA A 324 -11.74 -18.34 -7.66
CA ALA A 324 -11.11 -17.15 -8.25
C ALA A 324 -12.08 -16.25 -9.04
N GLY A 325 -13.41 -16.43 -8.95
CA GLY A 325 -14.38 -15.46 -9.46
C GLY A 325 -14.34 -14.14 -8.68
N ASP A 326 -15.04 -13.11 -9.17
CA ASP A 326 -15.06 -11.78 -8.55
C ASP A 326 -15.48 -11.82 -7.07
N ALA A 327 -16.50 -12.60 -6.76
CA ALA A 327 -16.98 -12.77 -5.40
C ALA A 327 -15.97 -13.51 -4.51
N CYS A 328 -15.22 -14.48 -5.06
CA CYS A 328 -14.17 -15.21 -4.34
C CYS A 328 -13.05 -14.27 -3.91
N LEU A 329 -12.54 -13.50 -4.87
CA LEU A 329 -11.43 -12.58 -4.65
C LEU A 329 -11.83 -11.40 -3.75
N LEU A 330 -13.07 -10.90 -3.88
CA LEU A 330 -13.62 -9.90 -2.95
C LEU A 330 -13.70 -10.45 -1.52
N ALA A 331 -14.20 -11.67 -1.34
CA ALA A 331 -14.27 -12.31 -0.02
C ALA A 331 -12.87 -12.45 0.60
N ARG A 332 -11.87 -12.87 -0.19
CA ARG A 332 -10.48 -12.96 0.26
C ARG A 332 -9.89 -11.62 0.68
N ARG A 333 -10.14 -10.55 -0.08
CA ARG A 333 -9.73 -9.18 0.31
C ARG A 333 -10.35 -8.74 1.64
N ARG A 334 -11.65 -8.99 1.83
CA ARG A 334 -12.36 -8.64 3.08
C ARG A 334 -11.75 -9.30 4.32
N VAL A 335 -11.17 -10.48 4.17
CA VAL A 335 -10.54 -11.23 5.27
C VAL A 335 -9.00 -11.14 5.26
N GLY A 336 -8.42 -10.23 4.47
CA GLY A 336 -6.97 -10.00 4.42
C GLY A 336 -6.14 -11.11 3.76
N LEU A 337 -6.75 -12.04 3.03
CA LEU A 337 -6.06 -13.13 2.33
C LEU A 337 -5.60 -12.77 0.91
N SER A 338 -6.09 -11.65 0.38
CA SER A 338 -5.78 -11.11 -0.94
C SER A 338 -5.52 -9.61 -0.85
N ARG A 339 -4.67 -9.07 -1.74
CA ARG A 339 -4.27 -7.66 -1.74
C ARG A 339 -5.12 -6.77 -2.66
#